data_AF-A0A2A4MQ29-F1
#
_entry.id   AF-A0A2A4MQ29-F1
#
_cell.length_a   1.000
_cell.length_b   1.000
_cell.length_c   1.000
_cell.angle_alpha   90.00
_cell.angle_beta   90.00
_cell.angle_gamma   90.00
#
_symmetry.space_group_name_H-M   'P 1'
#
loop_
_entity.id
_entity.type
_entity.pdbx_description
1 polymer ?
#
loop_
_entity_poly.entity_id
_entity_poly.type
_entity_poly.pdbx_seq_one_letter_code
_entity_poly.pdbx_strand_id
1 'polypeptide(L)'
;MSCPKTQHLLTEYFADDLAAVLKDEIQSHLSACQDCSDELESVLNTQAHLSSWQDQKVPHWDRGLSLFRDEHGVPKIARSFFSGWQWLPTASSFAMLCVLLLNVNFISDDKGMSISFGGQASSSTNTVAEIEARLEAFEKDQDQQMQIFLARMDDRQDSNNLRLIQAVTDRSEKATAVSMETLYRFMEEQRQVDMLNVQLSYEQLMDSDYDTNQSLQQLASYVSFQGETR
;
A
#
# COMPACT_ATOMS: atom_id res chain seq x y z
N MET A 1 -30.05 52.65 4.57
CA MET A 1 -28.75 51.98 4.35
C MET A 1 -28.00 52.76 3.28
N SER A 2 -26.68 52.98 3.43
CA SER A 2 -25.87 53.56 2.36
C SER A 2 -25.70 52.52 1.24
N CYS A 3 -25.90 52.95 -0.01
CA CYS A 3 -25.78 52.13 -1.23
C CYS A 3 -24.53 51.22 -1.30
N PRO A 4 -23.31 51.60 -0.86
CA PRO A 4 -22.16 50.68 -0.92
C PRO A 4 -22.28 49.45 -0.01
N LYS A 5 -23.09 49.49 1.07
CA LYS A 5 -23.25 48.35 1.98
C LYS A 5 -24.14 47.25 1.39
N THR A 6 -24.99 47.59 0.43
CA THR A 6 -25.95 46.65 -0.17
C THR A 6 -25.31 45.78 -1.24
N GLN A 7 -24.19 46.19 -1.85
CA GLN A 7 -23.46 45.38 -2.82
C GLN A 7 -22.97 44.04 -2.24
N HIS A 8 -22.41 44.04 -1.02
CA HIS A 8 -21.94 42.81 -0.36
C HIS A 8 -23.12 41.93 0.10
N LEU A 9 -24.21 42.55 0.52
CA LEU A 9 -25.41 41.83 0.96
C LEU A 9 -26.18 41.21 -0.21
N LEU A 10 -26.11 41.82 -1.40
CA LEU A 10 -26.69 41.28 -2.64
C LEU A 10 -26.00 39.99 -3.09
N THR A 11 -24.68 39.88 -2.95
CA THR A 11 -23.97 38.63 -3.26
C THR A 11 -24.32 37.49 -2.30
N GLU A 12 -24.53 37.80 -1.01
CA GLU A 12 -24.97 36.81 -0.02
C GLU A 12 -26.44 36.42 -0.22
N TYR A 13 -27.30 37.37 -0.62
CA TYR A 13 -28.67 37.09 -1.03
C TYR A 13 -28.72 36.13 -2.23
N PHE A 14 -27.83 36.30 -3.21
CA PHE A 14 -27.72 35.42 -4.38
C PHE A 14 -27.26 34.00 -4.03
N ALA A 15 -26.46 33.83 -2.98
CA ALA A 15 -26.02 32.53 -2.47
C ALA A 15 -27.09 31.79 -1.63
N ASP A 16 -28.28 32.39 -1.46
CA ASP A 16 -29.42 31.93 -0.65
C ASP A 16 -29.11 31.66 0.84
N ASP A 17 -27.93 32.06 1.32
CA ASP A 17 -27.42 31.83 2.68
C ASP A 17 -27.80 32.96 3.67
N LEU A 18 -28.69 33.87 3.27
CA LEU A 18 -29.02 35.05 4.05
C LEU A 18 -30.15 34.79 5.07
N ALA A 19 -29.91 35.18 6.34
CA ALA A 19 -30.92 35.11 7.40
C ALA A 19 -32.20 35.89 7.05
N ALA A 20 -33.37 35.35 7.40
CA ALA A 20 -34.68 35.89 7.00
C ALA A 20 -34.90 37.38 7.34
N VAL A 21 -34.36 37.85 8.47
CA VAL A 21 -34.47 39.26 8.90
C VAL A 21 -33.73 40.22 7.95
N LEU A 22 -32.59 39.79 7.41
CA LEU A 22 -31.80 40.59 6.47
C LEU A 22 -32.42 40.59 5.07
N LYS A 23 -33.16 39.53 4.71
CA LYS A 23 -33.93 39.46 3.46
C LYS A 23 -35.03 40.54 3.43
N ASP A 24 -35.77 40.71 4.54
CA ASP A 24 -36.82 41.74 4.65
C ASP A 24 -36.25 43.17 4.56
N GLU A 25 -35.10 43.42 5.21
CA GLU A 25 -34.42 44.73 5.14
C GLU A 25 -33.94 45.04 3.72
N ILE A 26 -33.36 44.08 3.01
CA ILE A 26 -32.92 44.24 1.62
C ILE A 26 -34.13 44.46 0.70
N GLN A 27 -35.21 43.70 0.87
CA GLN A 27 -36.42 43.85 0.05
C GLN A 27 -37.04 45.25 0.23
N SER A 28 -37.05 45.78 1.46
CA SER A 28 -37.46 47.16 1.72
C SER A 28 -36.56 48.17 0.99
N HIS A 29 -35.25 47.92 0.93
CA HIS A 29 -34.31 48.80 0.25
C HIS A 29 -34.41 48.72 -1.28
N LEU A 30 -34.59 47.53 -1.84
CA LEU A 30 -34.80 47.31 -3.27
C LEU A 30 -36.07 48.03 -3.75
N SER A 31 -37.12 48.12 -2.92
CA SER A 31 -38.32 48.89 -3.25
C SER A 31 -38.11 50.42 -3.26
N ALA A 32 -37.06 50.91 -2.59
CA ALA A 32 -36.79 52.34 -2.40
C ALA A 32 -35.65 52.87 -3.28
N CYS A 33 -34.79 52.01 -3.80
CA CYS A 33 -33.60 52.38 -4.58
C CYS A 33 -33.59 51.71 -5.95
N GLN A 34 -33.80 52.51 -7.00
CA GLN A 34 -33.87 52.03 -8.37
C GLN A 34 -32.51 51.50 -8.88
N ASP A 35 -31.40 52.14 -8.51
CA ASP A 35 -30.07 51.69 -8.92
C ASP A 35 -29.78 50.26 -8.41
N CYS A 36 -30.22 49.92 -7.19
CA CYS A 36 -30.02 48.59 -6.63
C CYS A 36 -30.92 47.51 -7.24
N SER A 37 -32.13 47.87 -7.70
CA SER A 37 -33.00 46.93 -8.41
C SER A 37 -32.46 46.61 -9.80
N ASP A 38 -31.92 47.60 -10.49
CA ASP A 38 -31.36 47.44 -11.85
C ASP A 38 -30.10 46.57 -11.82
N GLU A 39 -29.24 46.74 -10.81
CA GLU A 39 -28.09 45.87 -10.57
C GLU A 39 -28.51 44.42 -10.31
N LEU A 40 -29.55 44.19 -9.48
CA LEU A 40 -30.06 42.86 -9.20
C LEU A 40 -30.65 42.19 -10.46
N GLU A 41 -31.38 42.93 -11.29
CA GLU A 41 -31.90 42.42 -12.55
C GLU A 41 -30.77 42.01 -13.51
N SER A 42 -29.69 42.82 -13.58
CA SER A 42 -28.52 42.50 -14.40
C SER A 42 -27.87 41.17 -13.98
N VAL A 43 -27.74 40.93 -12.67
CA VAL A 43 -27.16 39.70 -12.12
C VAL A 43 -28.06 38.50 -12.42
N LEU A 44 -29.38 38.61 -12.21
CA LEU A 44 -30.33 37.53 -12.54
C LEU A 44 -30.29 37.17 -14.03
N ASN A 45 -30.18 38.16 -14.91
CA ASN A 45 -30.08 37.92 -16.34
C ASN A 45 -28.77 37.17 -16.69
N THR A 46 -27.64 37.54 -16.09
CA THR A 46 -26.38 36.79 -16.31
C THR A 46 -26.46 35.35 -15.81
N GLN A 47 -27.11 35.11 -14.67
CA GLN A 47 -27.33 33.76 -14.15
C GLN A 47 -28.18 32.92 -15.11
N ALA A 48 -29.27 33.48 -15.64
CA ALA A 48 -30.11 32.80 -16.61
C ALA A 48 -29.29 32.41 -17.86
N HIS A 49 -28.46 33.33 -18.36
CA HIS A 49 -27.56 33.05 -19.48
C HIS A 49 -26.53 31.97 -19.17
N LEU A 50 -25.90 32.00 -17.98
CA LEU A 50 -24.94 30.97 -17.56
C LEU A 50 -25.61 29.60 -17.36
N SER A 51 -26.84 29.55 -16.86
CA SER A 51 -27.59 28.31 -16.72
C SER A 51 -27.96 27.68 -18.07
N SER A 52 -28.13 28.51 -19.10
CA SER A 52 -28.38 28.07 -20.47
C SER A 52 -27.09 27.72 -21.24
N TRP A 53 -25.92 27.98 -20.65
CA TRP A 53 -24.64 27.66 -21.26
C TRP A 53 -24.47 26.14 -21.35
N GLN A 54 -24.39 25.63 -22.57
CA GLN A 54 -24.06 24.23 -22.83
C GLN A 54 -22.62 24.15 -23.32
N ASP A 55 -21.86 23.18 -22.80
CA ASP A 55 -20.51 22.91 -23.27
C ASP A 55 -20.52 22.45 -24.73
N GLN A 56 -20.26 23.40 -25.63
CA GLN A 56 -20.10 23.09 -27.04
C GLN A 56 -18.75 22.40 -27.26
N LYS A 57 -18.79 21.25 -27.94
CA LYS A 57 -17.54 20.54 -28.30
C LYS A 57 -16.71 21.42 -29.20
N VAL A 58 -15.51 21.76 -28.73
CA VAL A 58 -14.49 22.46 -29.52
C VAL A 58 -14.23 21.64 -30.78
N PRO A 59 -14.22 22.26 -31.97
CA PRO A 59 -13.90 21.52 -33.18
C PRO A 59 -12.47 20.95 -33.09
N HIS A 60 -12.27 19.80 -33.74
CA HIS A 60 -11.07 18.97 -33.75
C HIS A 60 -9.71 19.65 -34.10
N TRP A 61 -9.66 20.96 -34.34
CA TRP A 61 -8.42 21.69 -34.58
C TRP A 61 -7.67 22.05 -33.29
N ASP A 62 -8.34 22.03 -32.13
CA ASP A 62 -7.68 22.22 -30.84
C ASP A 62 -7.07 20.90 -30.33
N ARG A 63 -5.92 20.55 -30.91
CA ARG A 63 -5.20 19.29 -30.63
C ARG A 63 -4.50 19.28 -29.27
N GLY A 64 -4.41 20.43 -28.60
CA GLY A 64 -3.69 20.56 -27.32
C GLY A 64 -4.39 19.79 -26.21
N LEU A 65 -5.71 19.91 -26.10
CA LEU A 65 -6.49 19.31 -25.01
C LEU A 65 -6.85 17.83 -25.25
N SER A 66 -6.91 17.36 -26.51
CA SER A 66 -7.22 15.96 -26.81
C SER A 66 -6.11 15.01 -26.36
N LEU A 67 -4.85 15.44 -26.46
CA LEU A 67 -3.69 14.65 -26.03
C LEU A 67 -3.72 14.35 -24.53
N PHE A 68 -4.16 15.33 -23.71
CA PHE A 68 -4.25 15.17 -22.26
C PHE A 68 -5.52 14.43 -21.79
N ARG A 69 -6.56 14.36 -22.63
CA ARG A 69 -7.81 13.66 -22.28
C ARG A 69 -7.75 12.17 -22.62
N ASP A 70 -6.99 11.79 -23.64
CA ASP A 70 -6.88 10.39 -24.08
C ASP A 70 -5.99 9.53 -23.15
N GLU A 71 -5.15 10.15 -22.31
CA GLU A 71 -4.31 9.41 -21.33
C GLU A 71 -5.06 8.99 -20.05
N HIS A 72 -6.22 9.60 -19.77
CA HIS A 72 -7.06 9.26 -18.61
C HIS A 72 -8.49 8.84 -18.97
N GLY A 73 -8.86 8.84 -20.25
CA GLY A 73 -10.13 8.31 -20.72
C GLY A 73 -10.02 6.81 -21.00
N VAL A 74 -10.69 5.97 -20.21
CA VAL A 74 -10.93 4.56 -20.58
C VAL A 74 -11.57 4.56 -21.97
N PRO A 75 -10.94 3.97 -23.01
CA PRO A 75 -11.51 4.00 -24.34
C PRO A 75 -12.84 3.25 -24.30
N LYS A 76 -13.94 3.99 -24.47
CA LYS A 76 -15.23 3.37 -24.75
C LYS A 76 -15.14 2.81 -26.16
N ILE A 77 -14.70 1.56 -26.26
CA ILE A 77 -14.75 0.76 -27.47
C ILE A 77 -16.24 0.63 -27.81
N ALA A 78 -16.75 1.57 -28.60
CA ALA A 78 -17.99 1.39 -29.30
C ALA A 78 -17.77 0.23 -30.28
N ARG A 79 -18.01 -1.00 -29.82
CA ARG A 79 -18.09 -2.19 -30.67
C ARG A 79 -19.26 -1.96 -31.62
N SER A 80 -18.95 -1.37 -32.77
CA SER A 80 -19.84 -1.31 -33.90
C SER A 80 -20.13 -2.75 -34.30
N PHE A 81 -21.39 -3.17 -34.25
CA PHE A 81 -21.85 -4.50 -34.68
C PHE A 81 -21.43 -4.83 -36.12
N PHE A 82 -21.11 -3.80 -36.93
CA PHE A 82 -20.62 -3.95 -38.31
C PHE A 82 -19.10 -4.15 -38.42
N SER A 83 -18.33 -3.96 -37.34
CA SER A 83 -16.89 -4.20 -37.34
C SER A 83 -16.56 -5.69 -37.52
N GLY A 84 -17.35 -6.59 -36.92
CA GLY A 84 -17.12 -8.05 -37.04
C GLY A 84 -17.34 -8.58 -38.46
N TRP A 85 -18.26 -8.00 -39.22
CA TRP A 85 -18.58 -8.46 -40.57
C TRP A 85 -17.49 -8.15 -41.59
N GLN A 86 -16.67 -7.12 -41.34
CA GLN A 86 -15.53 -6.77 -42.19
C GLN A 86 -14.42 -7.84 -42.18
N TRP A 87 -14.39 -8.71 -41.16
CA TRP A 87 -13.39 -9.76 -41.04
C TRP A 87 -13.81 -11.10 -41.66
N LEU A 88 -15.07 -11.27 -42.08
CA LEU A 88 -15.48 -12.53 -42.73
C LEU A 88 -14.71 -12.82 -44.03
N PRO A 89 -14.49 -11.86 -44.95
CA PRO A 89 -13.73 -12.13 -46.16
C PRO A 89 -12.26 -12.46 -45.88
N THR A 90 -11.65 -11.73 -44.94
CA THR A 90 -10.24 -11.94 -44.57
C THR A 90 -10.05 -13.26 -43.84
N ALA A 91 -10.93 -13.60 -42.90
CA ALA A 91 -10.95 -14.91 -42.23
C ALA A 91 -11.17 -16.06 -43.22
N SER A 92 -12.05 -15.90 -44.21
CA SER A 92 -12.26 -16.92 -45.26
C SER A 92 -11.00 -17.12 -46.12
N SER A 93 -10.33 -16.03 -46.52
CA SER A 93 -9.08 -16.14 -47.29
C SER A 93 -7.96 -16.80 -46.49
N PHE A 94 -7.86 -16.48 -45.18
CA PHE A 94 -6.89 -17.09 -44.29
C PHE A 94 -7.16 -18.57 -44.06
N ALA A 95 -8.42 -18.97 -43.87
CA ALA A 95 -8.81 -20.37 -43.75
C ALA A 95 -8.46 -21.17 -45.03
N MET A 96 -8.71 -20.60 -46.21
CA MET A 96 -8.37 -21.24 -47.49
C MET A 96 -6.84 -21.37 -47.68
N LEU A 97 -6.07 -20.36 -47.25
CA LEU A 97 -4.61 -20.41 -47.21
C LEU A 97 -4.10 -21.49 -46.25
N CYS A 98 -4.71 -21.66 -45.07
CA CYS A 98 -4.40 -22.74 -44.15
C CYS A 98 -4.69 -24.11 -44.76
N VAL A 99 -5.83 -24.28 -45.44
CA VAL A 99 -6.18 -25.54 -46.13
C VAL A 99 -5.12 -25.92 -47.16
N LEU A 100 -4.61 -24.93 -47.91
CA LEU A 100 -3.58 -25.13 -48.92
C LEU A 100 -2.22 -25.47 -48.31
N LEU A 101 -1.78 -24.75 -47.27
CA LEU A 101 -0.50 -25.01 -46.59
C LEU A 101 -0.48 -26.35 -45.84
N LEU A 102 -1.61 -26.73 -45.25
CA LEU A 102 -1.72 -27.94 -44.43
C LEU A 102 -2.10 -29.19 -45.25
N ASN A 103 -2.34 -29.04 -46.56
CA ASN A 103 -2.73 -30.12 -47.47
C ASN A 103 -3.86 -30.99 -46.88
N VAL A 104 -4.97 -30.33 -46.56
CA VAL A 104 -6.10 -30.95 -45.87
C VAL A 104 -6.92 -31.78 -46.85
N ASN A 105 -7.00 -33.09 -46.63
CA ASN A 105 -7.83 -33.99 -47.41
C ASN A 105 -9.13 -34.29 -46.65
N PHE A 106 -10.25 -33.97 -47.28
CA PHE A 106 -11.59 -34.17 -46.77
C PHE A 106 -12.18 -35.42 -47.40
N ILE A 107 -12.28 -36.50 -46.61
CA ILE A 107 -12.89 -37.76 -47.06
C ILE A 107 -14.20 -37.94 -46.30
N SER A 108 -15.30 -37.87 -47.03
CA SER A 108 -16.65 -38.13 -46.53
C SER A 108 -17.09 -39.50 -47.01
N ASP A 109 -17.14 -40.47 -46.10
CA ASP A 109 -17.66 -41.82 -46.35
C ASP A 109 -18.96 -42.03 -45.56
N ASP A 110 -19.75 -43.04 -45.93
CA ASP A 110 -21.06 -43.36 -45.33
C ASP A 110 -20.99 -43.67 -43.81
N LYS A 111 -19.79 -43.78 -43.25
CA LYS A 111 -19.50 -44.04 -41.83
C LYS A 111 -18.99 -42.84 -41.05
N GLY A 112 -18.82 -41.68 -41.67
CA GLY A 112 -18.41 -40.44 -40.98
C GLY A 112 -17.41 -39.60 -41.77
N MET A 113 -17.15 -38.40 -41.23
CA MET A 113 -16.24 -37.42 -41.81
C MET A 113 -14.86 -37.53 -41.18
N SER A 114 -13.83 -37.74 -42.00
CA SER A 114 -12.43 -37.74 -41.56
C SER A 114 -11.65 -36.63 -42.27
N ILE A 115 -10.94 -35.84 -41.48
CA ILE A 115 -10.12 -34.73 -41.95
C ILE A 115 -8.67 -35.12 -41.68
N SER A 116 -7.89 -35.32 -42.74
CA SER A 116 -6.47 -35.64 -42.65
C SER A 116 -5.62 -34.44 -43.07
N PHE A 117 -4.58 -34.15 -42.30
CA PHE A 117 -3.67 -33.02 -42.54
C PHE A 117 -2.29 -33.59 -42.92
N GLY A 118 -1.73 -33.13 -44.03
CA GLY A 118 -0.46 -33.66 -44.57
C GLY A 118 -0.67 -34.85 -45.51
N GLY A 119 -0.26 -34.68 -46.77
CA GLY A 119 -0.46 -35.66 -47.82
C GLY A 119 0.37 -36.95 -47.64
N GLN A 120 -0.22 -37.96 -47.01
CA GLN A 120 -0.13 -39.39 -47.38
C GLN A 120 -1.00 -40.22 -46.43
N ALA A 121 -2.21 -40.53 -46.89
CA ALA A 121 -3.18 -41.38 -46.18
C ALA A 121 -2.74 -42.87 -46.09
N SER A 122 -1.50 -43.21 -46.43
CA SER A 122 -0.97 -44.59 -46.44
C SER A 122 0.00 -44.90 -45.29
N SER A 123 0.21 -43.97 -44.35
CA SER A 123 1.23 -44.10 -43.29
C SER A 123 0.68 -43.99 -41.85
N SER A 124 -0.64 -44.06 -41.66
CA SER A 124 -1.27 -43.86 -40.34
C SER A 124 -0.77 -44.84 -39.26
N THR A 125 -0.39 -46.06 -39.62
CA THR A 125 0.12 -47.04 -38.62
C THR A 125 1.59 -46.82 -38.28
N ASN A 126 2.43 -46.45 -39.25
CA ASN A 126 3.87 -46.21 -39.03
C ASN A 126 4.13 -44.84 -38.37
N THR A 127 3.28 -43.84 -38.66
CA THR A 127 3.38 -42.51 -38.06
C THR A 127 2.96 -42.50 -36.59
N VAL A 128 1.95 -43.28 -36.20
CA VAL A 128 1.54 -43.39 -34.79
C VAL A 128 2.66 -44.03 -33.94
N ALA A 129 3.30 -45.09 -34.42
CA ALA A 129 4.43 -45.72 -33.71
C ALA A 129 5.65 -44.78 -33.60
N GLU A 130 5.92 -43.96 -34.63
CA GLU A 130 6.99 -42.96 -34.57
C GLU A 130 6.65 -41.81 -33.62
N ILE A 131 5.39 -41.38 -33.57
CA ILE A 131 4.91 -40.35 -32.64
C ILE A 131 5.01 -40.85 -31.20
N GLU A 132 4.59 -42.09 -30.92
CA GLU A 132 4.70 -42.72 -29.59
C GLU A 132 6.17 -42.78 -29.12
N ALA A 133 7.08 -43.21 -29.99
CA ALA A 133 8.50 -43.27 -29.68
C ALA A 133 9.11 -41.89 -29.41
N ARG A 134 8.66 -40.85 -30.13
CA ARG A 134 9.07 -39.45 -29.87
C ARG A 134 8.49 -38.92 -28.57
N LEU A 135 7.26 -39.31 -28.23
CA LEU A 135 6.63 -38.91 -26.97
C LEU A 135 7.36 -39.51 -25.77
N GLU A 136 7.69 -40.80 -25.80
CA GLU A 136 8.46 -41.46 -24.74
C GLU A 136 9.87 -40.87 -24.58
N ALA A 137 10.52 -40.52 -25.70
CA ALA A 137 11.83 -39.89 -25.66
C ALA A 137 11.75 -38.48 -25.04
N PHE A 138 10.70 -37.73 -25.36
CA PHE A 138 10.46 -36.41 -24.82
C PHE A 138 10.09 -36.43 -23.33
N GLU A 139 9.29 -37.41 -22.91
CA GLU A 139 8.96 -37.63 -21.50
C GLU A 139 10.22 -37.93 -20.68
N LYS A 140 11.09 -38.82 -21.18
CA LYS A 140 12.39 -39.12 -20.54
C LYS A 140 13.30 -37.90 -20.44
N ASP A 141 13.37 -37.06 -21.48
CA ASP A 141 14.16 -35.83 -21.45
C ASP A 141 13.57 -34.82 -20.45
N GLN A 142 12.24 -34.65 -20.39
CA GLN A 142 11.59 -33.82 -19.38
C GLN A 142 11.87 -34.29 -17.95
N ASP A 143 11.78 -35.60 -17.69
CA ASP A 143 12.05 -36.16 -16.37
C ASP A 143 13.49 -35.92 -15.94
N GLN A 144 14.45 -36.07 -16.85
CA GLN A 144 15.86 -35.79 -16.58
C GLN A 144 16.08 -34.31 -16.27
N GLN A 145 15.49 -33.41 -17.06
CA GLN A 145 15.58 -31.97 -16.81
C GLN A 145 14.91 -31.57 -15.49
N MET A 146 13.77 -32.16 -15.16
CA MET A 146 13.07 -31.95 -13.90
C MET A 146 13.91 -32.40 -12.71
N GLN A 147 14.52 -33.58 -12.78
CA GLN A 147 15.39 -34.08 -11.71
C GLN A 147 16.62 -33.18 -11.50
N ILE A 148 17.25 -32.69 -12.57
CA ILE A 148 18.37 -31.74 -12.48
C ILE A 148 17.90 -30.42 -11.85
N PHE A 149 16.71 -29.95 -12.21
CA PHE A 149 16.14 -28.73 -11.64
C PHE A 149 15.85 -28.90 -10.14
N LEU A 150 15.24 -30.01 -9.74
CA LEU A 150 14.94 -30.33 -8.34
C LEU A 150 16.23 -30.42 -7.51
N ALA A 151 17.25 -31.14 -7.99
CA ALA A 151 18.54 -31.24 -7.30
C ALA A 151 19.19 -29.85 -7.10
N ARG A 152 19.17 -28.99 -8.13
CA ARG A 152 19.70 -27.63 -8.03
C ARG A 152 18.89 -26.75 -7.07
N MET A 153 17.57 -26.98 -6.98
CA MET A 153 16.68 -26.25 -6.09
C MET A 153 16.94 -26.64 -4.63
N ASP A 154 17.11 -27.94 -4.36
CA ASP A 154 17.45 -28.50 -3.06
C ASP A 154 18.82 -27.96 -2.57
N ASP A 155 19.85 -28.02 -3.41
CA ASP A 155 21.18 -27.45 -3.10
C ASP A 155 21.12 -25.94 -2.73
N ARG A 156 20.24 -25.18 -3.42
CA ARG A 156 20.03 -23.76 -3.13
C ARG A 156 19.29 -23.55 -1.82
N GLN A 157 18.31 -24.40 -1.49
CA GLN A 157 17.60 -24.32 -0.22
C GLN A 157 18.52 -24.67 0.95
N ASP A 158 19.28 -25.75 0.84
CA ASP A 158 20.21 -26.19 1.88
C ASP A 158 21.31 -25.15 2.15
N SER A 159 21.91 -24.60 1.10
CA SER A 159 22.93 -23.56 1.26
C SER A 159 22.36 -22.27 1.85
N ASN A 160 21.10 -21.91 1.55
CA ASN A 160 20.43 -20.77 2.16
C ASN A 160 20.12 -21.03 3.64
N ASN A 161 19.59 -22.21 3.96
CA ASN A 161 19.31 -22.62 5.34
C ASN A 161 20.58 -22.60 6.20
N LEU A 162 21.70 -23.11 5.69
CA LEU A 162 22.99 -23.07 6.39
C LEU A 162 23.45 -21.63 6.65
N ARG A 163 23.34 -20.74 5.65
CA ARG A 163 23.69 -19.31 5.82
C ARG A 163 22.79 -18.62 6.84
N LEU A 164 21.50 -18.95 6.84
CA LEU A 164 20.54 -18.40 7.80
C LEU A 164 20.86 -18.87 9.21
N ILE A 165 21.14 -20.16 9.40
CA ILE A 165 21.57 -20.69 10.71
C ILE A 165 22.85 -19.99 11.17
N GLN A 166 23.86 -19.86 10.30
CA GLN A 166 25.10 -19.16 10.63
C GLN A 166 24.88 -17.69 11.01
N ALA A 167 24.01 -16.99 10.29
CA ALA A 167 23.69 -15.60 10.60
C ALA A 167 22.93 -15.47 11.93
N VAL A 168 22.03 -16.41 12.22
CA VAL A 168 21.29 -16.45 13.50
C VAL A 168 22.22 -16.78 14.65
N THR A 169 23.16 -17.72 14.50
CA THR A 169 24.13 -18.06 15.54
C THR A 169 25.10 -16.92 15.81
N ASP A 170 25.67 -16.30 14.77
CA ASP A 170 26.56 -15.14 14.93
C ASP A 170 25.83 -13.95 15.59
N ARG A 171 24.57 -13.70 15.21
CA ARG A 171 23.75 -12.70 15.87
C ARG A 171 23.45 -13.05 17.32
N SER A 172 23.17 -14.32 17.61
CA SER A 172 22.92 -14.81 18.96
C SER A 172 24.15 -14.64 19.84
N GLU A 173 25.34 -15.00 19.34
CA GLU A 173 26.62 -14.84 20.04
C GLU A 173 26.94 -13.37 20.34
N LYS A 174 26.72 -12.48 19.36
CA LYS A 174 26.88 -11.03 19.58
C LYS A 174 25.89 -10.48 20.59
N ALA A 175 24.62 -10.90 20.52
CA ALA A 175 23.59 -10.47 21.45
C ALA A 175 23.87 -10.95 22.89
N THR A 176 24.32 -12.20 23.05
CA THR A 176 24.71 -12.72 24.37
C THR A 176 25.95 -12.04 24.91
N ALA A 177 26.95 -11.74 24.07
CA ALA A 177 28.13 -10.98 24.50
C ALA A 177 27.77 -9.58 25.02
N VAL A 178 26.95 -8.84 24.27
CA VAL A 178 26.47 -7.50 24.68
C VAL A 178 25.61 -7.57 25.95
N SER A 179 24.74 -8.58 26.06
CA SER A 179 23.95 -8.81 27.26
C SER A 179 24.83 -9.11 28.48
N MET A 180 25.88 -9.91 28.29
CA MET A 180 26.80 -10.27 29.37
C MET A 180 27.60 -9.05 29.83
N GLU A 181 28.10 -8.22 28.89
CA GLU A 181 28.78 -6.96 29.21
C GLU A 181 27.87 -6.01 30.02
N THR A 182 26.59 -5.93 29.65
CA THR A 182 25.61 -5.14 30.38
C THR A 182 25.39 -5.67 31.80
N LEU A 183 25.30 -7.00 31.96
CA LEU A 183 25.20 -7.65 33.27
C LEU A 183 26.45 -7.40 34.13
N TYR A 184 27.65 -7.53 33.56
CA TYR A 184 28.90 -7.25 34.26
C TYR A 184 28.94 -5.80 34.76
N ARG A 185 28.55 -4.84 33.91
CA ARG A 185 28.49 -3.43 34.29
C ARG A 185 27.52 -3.18 35.43
N PHE A 186 26.33 -3.78 35.35
CA PHE A 186 25.33 -3.69 36.42
C PHE A 186 25.82 -4.28 37.74
N MET A 187 26.47 -5.45 37.70
CA MET A 187 27.04 -6.07 38.91
C MET A 187 28.15 -5.21 39.53
N GLU A 188 28.99 -4.58 38.71
CA GLU A 188 30.06 -3.72 39.22
C GLU A 188 29.49 -2.43 39.83
N GLU A 189 28.49 -1.82 39.20
CA GLU A 189 27.77 -0.67 39.76
C GLU A 189 27.11 -1.03 41.10
N GLN A 190 26.40 -2.16 41.16
CA GLN A 190 25.79 -2.66 42.39
C GLN A 190 26.85 -2.90 43.48
N ARG A 191 27.99 -3.50 43.13
CA ARG A 191 29.09 -3.76 44.06
C ARG A 191 29.66 -2.47 44.65
N GLN A 192 29.77 -1.40 43.87
CA GLN A 192 30.23 -0.10 44.36
C GLN A 192 29.23 0.53 45.32
N VAL A 193 27.93 0.47 44.99
CA VAL A 193 26.86 0.93 45.88
C VAL A 193 26.86 0.15 47.19
N ASP A 194 27.00 -1.18 47.12
CA ASP A 194 27.06 -2.03 48.31
C ASP A 194 28.29 -1.71 49.17
N MET A 195 29.46 -1.45 48.56
CA MET A 195 30.66 -1.03 49.29
C MET A 195 30.44 0.30 50.05
N LEU A 196 29.83 1.28 49.39
CA LEU A 196 29.52 2.58 50.02
C LEU A 196 28.49 2.43 51.15
N ASN A 197 27.46 1.61 50.95
CA ASN A 197 26.45 1.34 51.97
C ASN A 197 27.07 0.67 53.21
N VAL A 198 27.97 -0.30 53.00
CA VAL A 198 28.70 -0.94 54.09
C VAL A 198 29.55 0.08 54.87
N GLN A 199 30.28 0.96 54.18
CA GLN A 199 31.06 2.02 54.84
C GLN A 199 30.18 2.94 55.69
N LEU A 200 29.07 3.44 55.13
CA LEU A 200 28.12 4.28 55.84
C LEU A 200 27.51 3.56 57.05
N SER A 201 27.18 2.28 56.92
CA SER A 201 26.65 1.49 58.04
C SER A 201 27.66 1.31 59.16
N TYR A 202 28.94 1.16 58.84
CA TYR A 202 30.01 1.10 59.83
C TYR A 202 30.18 2.43 60.56
N GLU A 203 30.15 3.56 59.83
CA GLU A 203 30.20 4.89 60.43
C GLU A 203 29.05 5.12 61.41
N GLN A 204 27.82 4.74 61.03
CA GLN A 204 26.64 4.84 61.90
C GLN A 204 26.74 3.96 63.15
N LEU A 205 27.27 2.74 63.03
CA LEU A 205 27.50 1.87 64.17
C LEU A 205 28.53 2.47 65.14
N MET A 206 29.63 3.04 64.60
CA MET A 206 30.65 3.69 65.44
C MET A 206 30.09 4.92 66.17
N ASP A 207 29.28 5.75 65.51
CA ASP A 207 28.65 6.92 66.10
C ASP A 207 27.66 6.52 67.21
N SER A 208 26.82 5.51 66.93
CA SER A 208 25.90 4.93 67.93
C SER A 208 26.64 4.35 69.15
N ASP A 209 27.77 3.67 68.95
CA ASP A 209 28.59 3.12 70.04
C ASP A 209 29.25 4.23 70.86
N TYR A 210 29.66 5.32 70.22
CA TYR A 210 30.22 6.49 70.90
C TYR A 210 29.16 7.17 71.78
N ASP A 211 27.99 7.47 71.22
CA ASP A 211 26.86 8.07 71.95
C ASP A 211 26.41 7.17 73.12
N THR A 212 26.34 5.87 72.89
CA THR A 212 25.98 4.90 73.94
C THR A 212 27.01 4.91 75.07
N ASN A 213 28.31 4.84 74.75
CA ASN A 213 29.36 4.91 75.76
C ASN A 213 29.36 6.25 76.52
N GLN A 214 29.15 7.37 75.82
CA GLN A 214 29.04 8.68 76.44
C GLN A 214 27.84 8.74 77.40
N SER A 215 26.68 8.22 76.99
CA SER A 215 25.49 8.16 77.84
C SER A 215 25.70 7.27 79.07
N LEU A 216 26.39 6.13 78.93
CA LEU A 216 26.74 5.25 80.05
C LEU A 216 27.70 5.94 81.02
N GLN A 217 28.69 6.70 80.52
CA GLN A 217 29.59 7.48 81.38
C GLN A 217 28.84 8.60 82.14
N GLN A 218 27.88 9.25 81.49
CA GLN A 218 27.03 10.25 82.14
C GLN A 218 26.13 9.61 83.22
N LEU A 219 25.57 8.43 82.96
CA LEU A 219 24.80 7.69 83.95
C LEU A 219 25.68 7.25 85.13
N ALA A 220 26.89 6.76 84.86
CA ALA A 220 27.84 6.37 85.91
C ALA A 220 28.23 7.55 86.80
N SER A 221 28.52 8.72 86.22
CA SER A 221 28.85 9.92 87.00
C SER A 221 27.67 10.44 87.81
N TYR A 222 26.44 10.34 87.28
CA TYR A 222 25.22 10.67 88.02
C TYR A 222 25.00 9.75 89.22
N VAL A 223 25.16 8.43 89.04
CA VAL A 223 25.03 7.44 90.12
C VAL A 223 26.11 7.63 91.18
N SER A 224 27.36 7.88 90.80
CA SER A 224 28.43 8.15 91.77
C SER A 224 28.14 9.39 92.61
N PHE A 225 27.60 10.45 92.01
CA PHE A 225 27.23 11.67 92.74
C PHE A 225 26.09 11.42 93.74
N GLN A 226 25.10 10.59 93.42
CA GLN A 226 24.04 10.22 94.37
C GLN A 226 24.57 9.32 95.51
N GLY A 227 25.54 8.45 95.25
CA GLY A 227 26.14 7.57 96.26
C GLY A 227 26.93 8.30 97.36
N GLU A 228 27.47 9.48 97.05
CA GLU A 228 28.24 10.31 97.99
C GLU A 228 27.37 11.19 98.92
N THR A 229 26.06 11.27 98.66
CA THR A 229 25.11 12.11 99.41
C THR A 229 24.30 11.37 100.48
N ARG A 230 24.78 10.21 100.93
CA ARG A 230 24.10 9.40 101.96
C ARG A 230 24.98 9.05 103.15
#